data_AF-A0A925G477-F1
#
_entry.id   AF-A0A925G477-F1
#
_cell.length_a   1.000
_cell.length_b   1.000
_cell.length_c   1.000
_cell.angle_alpha   90.00
_cell.angle_beta   90.00
_cell.angle_gamma   90.00
#
_symmetry.space_group_name_H-M   'P 1'
#
loop_
_entity.id
_entity.type
_entity.pdbx_description
1 polymer ?
#
loop_
_entity_poly.entity_id
_entity_poly.type
_entity_poly.pdbx_seq_one_letter_code
_entity_poly.pdbx_strand_id
1 'polypeptide(L)'
;MRNSAGSGGATETQVKDLIVNLNRVFSLNSTGIQFYLKCGTQYIDDDKYIDVGESQQRQLARTYEDPHAIDVFLTDNILDAAGSTVYSSDYITFDSFRASMLDKSSYIKTSADLAHEIGHYLGLLHTHEFSERKRCRKEPIDRNREYADISYCKPFGSKIMCESTGDGLRDTPADPDMTELNRCDYPNNGKTDLFGDSYHNPPAGSSPPSTANIMAKNKLSNCAHEFTRLQKAVMFNTIESHTSNTLLADEIHKDLWKDSKYIFDTFEPDNTSDNSSTITLGERQERNFNYQPSFTGQATSCDVDYIRYFSVKAGLTEIKISQISGKSPASTILYLLGVNGNVLAQSESTTNTFSKITFNLNAGVAYTIKVVNQNPADNGFYALTVGCDLSAVSIQGSRDLCGPSGNFSIDPQLLPPNANVTWSINGGMSIAGSNTGSSVTVNSNGNYQGTLEAVITSSCSGTRTITMDIFQWSSHCNLIMRTGNFSYSPNPADDELTVSYILLV
;
A
#
# COMPACT_ATOMS: atom_id res chain seq x y z
N MET A 1 -24.29 0.14 -2.39
CA MET A 1 -25.75 0.05 -2.54
C MET A 1 -26.35 1.44 -2.57
N ARG A 2 -27.37 1.65 -3.40
CA ARG A 2 -28.16 2.89 -3.46
C ARG A 2 -29.64 2.52 -3.49
N ASN A 3 -30.49 3.51 -3.23
CA ASN A 3 -31.93 3.30 -3.33
C ASN A 3 -32.34 3.10 -4.80
N SER A 4 -33.58 2.67 -5.02
CA SER A 4 -34.12 2.42 -6.37
C SER A 4 -34.12 3.65 -7.28
N ALA A 5 -33.98 4.86 -6.72
CA ALA A 5 -33.80 6.12 -7.44
C ALA A 5 -32.32 6.45 -7.76
N GLY A 6 -31.37 5.56 -7.44
CA GLY A 6 -29.94 5.75 -7.68
C GLY A 6 -29.29 6.78 -6.75
N SER A 7 -29.90 7.07 -5.61
CA SER A 7 -29.40 8.06 -4.63
C SER A 7 -29.00 7.40 -3.30
N GLY A 8 -28.17 8.11 -2.52
CA GLY A 8 -27.56 7.57 -1.30
C GLY A 8 -26.35 6.68 -1.60
N GLY A 9 -26.00 5.81 -0.65
CA GLY A 9 -24.83 4.94 -0.73
C GLY A 9 -23.49 5.61 -0.44
N ALA A 10 -22.42 4.85 -0.62
CA ALA A 10 -21.05 5.35 -0.52
C ALA A 10 -20.68 6.21 -1.74
N THR A 11 -19.92 7.27 -1.52
CA THR A 11 -19.33 8.07 -2.60
C THR A 11 -18.01 7.45 -3.09
N GLU A 12 -17.57 7.80 -4.30
CA GLU A 12 -16.27 7.35 -4.81
C GLU A 12 -15.13 7.71 -3.84
N THR A 13 -15.13 8.93 -3.29
CA THR A 13 -14.14 9.35 -2.29
C THR A 13 -14.13 8.44 -1.06
N GLN A 14 -15.30 7.99 -0.58
CA GLN A 14 -15.37 7.04 0.53
C GLN A 14 -14.79 5.68 0.14
N VAL A 15 -15.03 5.21 -1.09
CA VAL A 15 -14.43 3.97 -1.61
C VAL A 15 -12.91 4.10 -1.71
N LYS A 16 -12.39 5.24 -2.20
CA LYS A 16 -10.95 5.52 -2.21
C LYS A 16 -10.36 5.49 -0.81
N ASP A 17 -10.98 6.21 0.12
CA ASP A 17 -10.52 6.28 1.50
C ASP A 17 -10.47 4.88 2.14
N LEU A 18 -11.47 4.03 1.89
CA LEU A 18 -11.47 2.64 2.35
C LEU A 18 -10.25 1.85 1.85
N ILE A 19 -9.96 1.88 0.55
CA ILE A 19 -8.85 1.10 -0.05
C ILE A 19 -7.49 1.64 0.40
N VAL A 20 -7.31 2.97 0.41
CA VAL A 20 -6.08 3.60 0.91
C VAL A 20 -5.83 3.22 2.37
N ASN A 21 -6.88 3.24 3.17
CA ASN A 21 -6.82 2.87 4.58
C ASN A 21 -6.56 1.38 4.80
N LEU A 22 -7.18 0.50 4.00
CA LEU A 22 -6.93 -0.93 4.03
C LEU A 22 -5.45 -1.22 3.73
N ASN A 23 -4.93 -0.65 2.64
CA ASN A 23 -3.51 -0.76 2.28
C ASN A 23 -2.59 -0.21 3.36
N ARG A 24 -2.94 0.91 3.99
CA ARG A 24 -2.19 1.45 5.12
C ARG A 24 -2.13 0.46 6.29
N VAL A 25 -3.25 -0.14 6.68
CA VAL A 25 -3.30 -1.11 7.79
C VAL A 25 -2.44 -2.33 7.48
N PHE A 26 -2.57 -2.90 6.28
CA PHE A 26 -1.80 -4.07 5.85
C PHE A 26 -0.31 -3.76 5.67
N SER A 27 0.03 -2.54 5.24
CA SER A 27 1.42 -2.06 5.12
C SER A 27 2.08 -1.83 6.48
N LEU A 28 1.40 -1.15 7.42
CA LEU A 28 1.90 -0.93 8.79
C LEU A 28 2.15 -2.25 9.54
N ASN A 29 1.40 -3.29 9.16
CA ASN A 29 1.56 -4.65 9.68
C ASN A 29 2.61 -5.48 8.94
N SER A 30 3.29 -4.93 7.93
CA SER A 30 4.25 -5.66 7.09
C SER A 30 3.69 -6.99 6.59
N THR A 31 2.40 -7.01 6.21
CA THR A 31 1.73 -8.22 5.76
C THR A 31 2.24 -8.68 4.41
N GLY A 32 2.77 -7.77 3.57
CA GLY A 32 3.13 -8.06 2.18
C GLY A 32 1.93 -8.19 1.24
N ILE A 33 0.72 -7.83 1.68
CA ILE A 33 -0.51 -7.86 0.89
C ILE A 33 -0.94 -6.41 0.59
N GLN A 34 -1.36 -6.17 -0.65
CA GLN A 34 -1.87 -4.89 -1.12
C GLN A 34 -3.14 -5.13 -1.96
N PHE A 35 -4.03 -4.16 -1.95
CA PHE A 35 -5.33 -4.17 -2.60
C PHE A 35 -5.42 -3.02 -3.60
N TYR A 36 -6.11 -3.26 -4.71
CA TYR A 36 -6.43 -2.26 -5.72
C TYR A 36 -7.89 -2.48 -6.16
N LEU A 37 -8.44 -1.50 -6.87
CA LEU A 37 -9.80 -1.60 -7.39
C LEU A 37 -9.75 -2.24 -8.77
N LYS A 38 -10.37 -3.41 -8.95
CA LYS A 38 -10.38 -4.17 -10.22
C LYS A 38 -10.86 -3.32 -11.40
N CYS A 39 -12.00 -2.66 -11.21
CA CYS A 39 -12.63 -1.75 -12.16
C CYS A 39 -13.23 -0.60 -11.35
N GLY A 40 -13.84 0.42 -11.98
CA GLY A 40 -14.62 1.41 -11.23
C GLY A 40 -15.73 0.81 -10.34
N THR A 41 -16.15 1.55 -9.32
CA THR A 41 -17.20 1.16 -8.39
C THR A 41 -18.49 0.80 -9.13
N GLN A 42 -19.08 -0.35 -8.78
CA GLN A 42 -20.39 -0.76 -9.30
C GLN A 42 -21.51 -0.34 -8.34
N TYR A 43 -22.64 0.06 -8.92
CA TYR A 43 -23.80 0.52 -8.16
C TYR A 43 -24.97 -0.43 -8.38
N ILE A 44 -25.58 -0.85 -7.27
CA ILE A 44 -26.81 -1.63 -7.24
C ILE A 44 -27.90 -0.72 -6.66
N ASP A 45 -28.87 -0.38 -7.50
CA ASP A 45 -29.96 0.56 -7.22
C ASP A 45 -31.23 -0.22 -6.87
N ASP A 46 -31.34 -0.65 -5.61
CA ASP A 46 -32.44 -1.48 -5.13
C ASP A 46 -32.66 -1.26 -3.63
N ASP A 47 -33.86 -0.76 -3.29
CA ASP A 47 -34.26 -0.48 -1.89
C ASP A 47 -34.17 -1.73 -1.00
N LYS A 48 -34.25 -2.93 -1.60
CA LYS A 48 -34.10 -4.20 -0.90
C LYS A 48 -32.72 -4.38 -0.25
N TYR A 49 -31.68 -3.73 -0.77
CA TYR A 49 -30.31 -3.88 -0.30
C TYR A 49 -29.80 -2.65 0.48
N ILE A 50 -30.71 -1.81 1.00
CA ILE A 50 -30.38 -0.71 1.92
C ILE A 50 -30.21 -1.25 3.35
N ASP A 51 -31.13 -2.10 3.79
CA ASP A 51 -31.09 -2.82 5.06
C ASP A 51 -30.90 -4.31 4.78
N VAL A 52 -29.71 -4.84 5.06
CA VAL A 52 -29.32 -6.17 4.61
C VAL A 52 -29.27 -7.13 5.79
N GLY A 53 -30.21 -8.07 5.83
CA GLY A 53 -30.16 -9.25 6.70
C GLY A 53 -29.39 -10.41 6.06
N GLU A 54 -29.08 -11.44 6.84
CA GLU A 54 -28.25 -12.58 6.43
C GLU A 54 -28.69 -13.24 5.10
N SER A 55 -30.01 -13.35 4.87
CA SER A 55 -30.55 -13.93 3.61
C SER A 55 -30.23 -13.07 2.38
N GLN A 56 -30.30 -11.74 2.53
CA GLN A 56 -29.97 -10.78 1.48
C GLN A 56 -28.46 -10.74 1.26
N GLN A 57 -27.65 -10.86 2.32
CA GLN A 57 -26.20 -10.93 2.20
C GLN A 57 -25.77 -12.14 1.35
N ARG A 58 -26.30 -13.33 1.66
CA ARG A 58 -26.05 -14.55 0.86
C ARG A 58 -26.51 -14.40 -0.59
N GLN A 59 -27.64 -13.73 -0.82
CA GLN A 59 -28.13 -13.48 -2.17
C GLN A 59 -27.20 -12.54 -2.95
N LEU A 60 -26.78 -11.44 -2.35
CA LEU A 60 -25.84 -10.48 -2.96
C LEU A 60 -24.53 -11.16 -3.34
N ALA A 61 -23.90 -11.85 -2.39
CA ALA A 61 -22.64 -12.54 -2.59
C ALA A 61 -22.70 -13.69 -3.61
N ARG A 62 -23.90 -14.22 -3.92
CA ARG A 62 -24.09 -15.23 -5.00
C ARG A 62 -24.43 -14.60 -6.34
N THR A 63 -25.10 -13.45 -6.33
CA THR A 63 -25.60 -12.80 -7.55
C THR A 63 -24.51 -12.00 -8.24
N TYR A 64 -23.63 -11.38 -7.46
CA TYR A 64 -22.61 -10.45 -7.93
C TYR A 64 -21.19 -10.98 -7.70
N GLU A 65 -21.03 -12.29 -7.44
CA GLU A 65 -19.72 -12.91 -7.21
C GLU A 65 -18.81 -12.73 -8.43
N ASP A 66 -17.63 -12.14 -8.20
CA ASP A 66 -16.54 -12.12 -9.15
C ASP A 66 -15.46 -13.12 -8.70
N PRO A 67 -15.30 -14.26 -9.42
CA PRO A 67 -14.33 -15.29 -9.02
C PRO A 67 -12.87 -14.82 -9.10
N HIS A 68 -12.61 -13.62 -9.62
CA HIS A 68 -11.29 -13.04 -9.76
C HIS A 68 -11.07 -11.78 -8.89
N ALA A 69 -11.98 -11.48 -7.96
CA ALA A 69 -11.82 -10.36 -7.03
C ALA A 69 -12.39 -10.68 -5.65
N ILE A 70 -12.08 -9.81 -4.69
CA ILE A 70 -12.76 -9.79 -3.40
C ILE A 70 -13.92 -8.82 -3.53
N ASP A 71 -15.15 -9.34 -3.54
CA ASP A 71 -16.34 -8.49 -3.58
C ASP A 71 -16.55 -7.81 -2.23
N VAL A 72 -16.64 -6.47 -2.24
CA VAL A 72 -16.91 -5.66 -1.05
C VAL A 72 -18.20 -4.87 -1.26
N PHE A 73 -19.24 -5.22 -0.50
CA PHE A 73 -20.54 -4.56 -0.58
C PHE A 73 -20.68 -3.49 0.51
N LEU A 74 -20.95 -2.25 0.10
CA LEU A 74 -21.20 -1.12 0.99
C LEU A 74 -22.70 -0.84 1.07
N THR A 75 -23.29 -0.99 2.26
CA THR A 75 -24.74 -0.83 2.49
C THR A 75 -25.02 0.18 3.60
N ASP A 76 -26.23 0.74 3.63
CA ASP A 76 -26.60 1.71 4.67
C ASP A 76 -26.65 1.05 6.05
N ASN A 77 -27.15 -0.19 6.12
CA ASN A 77 -27.26 -0.93 7.37
C ASN A 77 -27.13 -2.44 7.13
N ILE A 78 -26.39 -3.11 8.02
CA ILE A 78 -26.37 -4.57 8.13
C ILE A 78 -27.11 -4.92 9.41
N LEU A 79 -28.16 -5.74 9.32
CA LEU A 79 -28.96 -6.05 10.49
C LEU A 79 -28.10 -6.82 11.52
N ASP A 80 -28.03 -6.26 12.74
CA ASP A 80 -27.29 -6.79 13.89
C ASP A 80 -25.75 -6.88 13.74
N ALA A 81 -25.15 -6.18 12.77
CA ALA A 81 -23.68 -6.16 12.59
C ALA A 81 -23.17 -4.85 11.96
N ALA A 82 -21.91 -4.50 12.21
CA ALA A 82 -21.24 -3.35 11.57
C ALA A 82 -20.52 -3.72 10.25
N GLY A 83 -20.15 -4.99 10.12
CA GLY A 83 -19.54 -5.63 8.97
C GLY A 83 -19.88 -7.12 8.95
N SER A 84 -19.72 -7.78 7.81
CA SER A 84 -19.90 -9.23 7.70
C SER A 84 -19.16 -9.81 6.50
N THR A 85 -18.37 -10.85 6.72
CA THR A 85 -17.91 -11.75 5.65
C THR A 85 -18.97 -12.83 5.36
N VAL A 86 -19.27 -13.06 4.08
CA VAL A 86 -20.32 -13.99 3.65
C VAL A 86 -19.73 -15.34 3.24
N TYR A 87 -20.26 -16.41 3.83
CA TYR A 87 -19.85 -17.80 3.59
C TYR A 87 -20.72 -18.50 2.54
N SER A 88 -20.14 -19.46 1.83
CA SER A 88 -20.78 -20.29 0.80
C SER A 88 -21.63 -21.42 1.40
N SER A 89 -21.33 -21.82 2.64
CA SER A 89 -21.98 -22.89 3.38
C SER A 89 -22.16 -22.52 4.86
N ASP A 90 -23.04 -23.23 5.57
CA ASP A 90 -23.28 -23.05 7.01
C ASP A 90 -22.08 -23.50 7.89
N TYR A 91 -21.01 -24.00 7.28
CA TYR A 91 -19.76 -24.37 7.94
C TYR A 91 -18.62 -23.47 7.47
N ILE A 92 -17.86 -22.93 8.43
CA ILE A 92 -16.61 -22.22 8.17
C ILE A 92 -15.58 -23.26 7.70
N THR A 93 -15.51 -23.45 6.39
CA THR A 93 -14.37 -24.11 5.72
C THR A 93 -13.58 -23.02 5.02
N PHE A 94 -12.25 -23.16 4.97
CA PHE A 94 -11.38 -22.16 4.34
C PHE A 94 -11.86 -21.78 2.93
N ASP A 95 -12.40 -22.72 2.13
CA ASP A 95 -12.92 -22.47 0.77
C ASP A 95 -14.32 -21.82 0.67
N SER A 96 -14.83 -21.19 1.74
CA SER A 96 -16.22 -20.72 1.76
C SER A 96 -16.43 -19.22 1.64
N PHE A 97 -15.40 -18.39 1.68
CA PHE A 97 -15.59 -16.94 1.65
C PHE A 97 -15.96 -16.44 0.26
N ARG A 98 -17.04 -15.66 0.15
CA ARG A 98 -17.55 -15.13 -1.12
C ARG A 98 -17.44 -13.61 -1.24
N ALA A 99 -17.60 -12.89 -0.14
CA ALA A 99 -17.62 -11.44 -0.13
C ALA A 99 -17.41 -10.88 1.27
N SER A 100 -17.06 -9.61 1.35
CA SER A 100 -17.10 -8.79 2.57
C SER A 100 -18.20 -7.73 2.45
N MET A 101 -18.79 -7.34 3.57
CA MET A 101 -19.82 -6.30 3.63
C MET A 101 -19.54 -5.32 4.75
N LEU A 102 -19.83 -4.04 4.51
CA LEU A 102 -19.73 -2.98 5.51
C LEU A 102 -21.01 -2.14 5.54
N ASP A 103 -21.43 -1.81 6.76
CA ASP A 103 -22.46 -0.81 6.97
C ASP A 103 -21.89 0.62 6.84
N LYS A 104 -22.79 1.60 6.81
CA LYS A 104 -22.46 3.02 6.71
C LYS A 104 -21.70 3.57 7.89
N SER A 105 -21.92 3.03 9.09
CA SER A 105 -21.21 3.49 10.27
C SER A 105 -19.73 3.10 10.21
N SER A 106 -19.42 1.93 9.64
CA SER A 106 -18.09 1.38 9.44
C SER A 106 -17.35 2.10 8.31
N TYR A 107 -17.94 2.16 7.11
CA TYR A 107 -17.21 2.72 5.97
C TYR A 107 -17.02 4.24 6.00
N ILE A 108 -17.77 4.96 6.84
CA ILE A 108 -17.57 6.40 7.06
C ILE A 108 -16.50 6.67 8.12
N LYS A 109 -16.34 5.77 9.10
CA LYS A 109 -15.55 6.05 10.30
C LYS A 109 -14.18 5.42 10.28
N THR A 110 -13.96 4.25 9.65
CA THR A 110 -12.75 3.49 10.00
C THR A 110 -12.11 2.61 8.93
N SER A 111 -10.78 2.45 9.08
CA SER A 111 -9.92 1.53 8.35
C SER A 111 -9.92 0.10 8.90
N ALA A 112 -10.22 -0.05 10.19
CA ALA A 112 -10.06 -1.31 10.91
C ALA A 112 -11.21 -2.28 10.60
N ASP A 113 -12.43 -1.78 10.41
CA ASP A 113 -13.59 -2.63 10.13
C ASP A 113 -13.42 -3.34 8.77
N LEU A 114 -13.00 -2.64 7.71
CA LEU A 114 -12.70 -3.30 6.45
C LEU A 114 -11.54 -4.29 6.59
N ALA A 115 -10.46 -3.91 7.29
CA ALA A 115 -9.34 -4.81 7.50
C ALA A 115 -9.72 -6.08 8.29
N HIS A 116 -10.68 -5.97 9.20
CA HIS A 116 -11.25 -7.09 9.95
C HIS A 116 -12.02 -8.06 9.03
N GLU A 117 -12.97 -7.54 8.24
CA GLU A 117 -13.75 -8.38 7.31
C GLU A 117 -12.88 -9.00 6.21
N ILE A 118 -11.86 -8.29 5.74
CA ILE A 118 -10.87 -8.83 4.81
C ILE A 118 -9.97 -9.86 5.50
N GLY A 119 -9.63 -9.67 6.78
CA GLY A 119 -8.96 -10.69 7.58
C GLY A 119 -9.76 -12.00 7.63
N HIS A 120 -11.07 -11.92 7.86
CA HIS A 120 -11.97 -13.06 7.76
C HIS A 120 -11.99 -13.68 6.37
N TYR A 121 -12.10 -12.87 5.31
CA TYR A 121 -12.02 -13.35 3.92
C TYR A 121 -10.71 -14.13 3.68
N LEU A 122 -9.62 -13.71 4.30
CA LEU A 122 -8.31 -14.36 4.25
C LEU A 122 -8.15 -15.48 5.31
N GLY A 123 -9.25 -15.99 5.86
CA GLY A 123 -9.28 -17.18 6.71
C GLY A 123 -8.98 -16.94 8.18
N LEU A 124 -8.85 -15.68 8.62
CA LEU A 124 -8.71 -15.38 10.03
C LEU A 124 -10.04 -15.58 10.78
N LEU A 125 -9.93 -16.02 12.02
CA LEU A 125 -11.05 -16.09 12.95
C LEU A 125 -10.95 -14.92 13.93
N HIS A 126 -12.04 -14.64 14.66
CA HIS A 126 -11.94 -13.76 15.81
C HIS A 126 -10.93 -14.34 16.80
N THR A 127 -10.14 -13.50 17.46
CA THR A 127 -9.16 -13.94 18.47
C THR A 127 -9.80 -14.81 19.56
N HIS A 128 -11.02 -14.46 19.97
CA HIS A 128 -11.82 -15.16 20.97
C HIS A 128 -12.74 -16.23 20.35
N GLU A 129 -12.53 -16.63 19.09
CA GLU A 129 -13.37 -17.63 18.45
C GLU A 129 -13.38 -18.90 19.32
N PHE A 130 -14.55 -19.49 19.54
CA PHE A 130 -14.71 -20.65 20.43
C PHE A 130 -14.38 -20.46 21.92
N SER A 131 -14.10 -19.24 22.40
CA SER A 131 -13.81 -18.96 23.82
C SER A 131 -14.98 -19.27 24.77
N GLU A 132 -16.22 -19.28 24.26
CA GLU A 132 -17.43 -19.64 25.01
C GLU A 132 -17.59 -21.14 25.26
N ARG A 133 -16.74 -21.98 24.64
CA ARG A 133 -16.81 -23.44 24.85
C ARG A 133 -16.50 -23.77 26.31
N LYS A 134 -17.27 -24.70 26.89
CA LYS A 134 -17.15 -25.06 28.31
C LYS A 134 -15.92 -25.95 28.56
N ARG A 135 -15.39 -25.87 29.79
CA ARG A 135 -14.32 -26.71 30.34
C ARG A 135 -12.99 -26.54 29.56
N CYS A 136 -12.27 -27.64 29.40
CA CYS A 136 -11.05 -27.84 28.61
C CYS A 136 -11.06 -27.37 27.14
N ARG A 137 -12.17 -26.85 26.59
CA ARG A 137 -12.22 -26.27 25.24
C ARG A 137 -12.20 -24.74 25.25
N LYS A 138 -12.19 -24.13 26.44
CA LYS A 138 -11.92 -22.72 26.61
C LYS A 138 -10.41 -22.50 26.49
N GLU A 139 -10.04 -21.45 25.77
CA GLU A 139 -8.65 -21.14 25.52
C GLU A 139 -7.92 -20.73 26.81
N PRO A 140 -6.78 -21.35 27.13
CA PRO A 140 -5.94 -20.93 28.26
C PRO A 140 -5.09 -19.72 27.90
N ILE A 141 -4.75 -18.92 28.93
CA ILE A 141 -3.80 -17.82 28.78
C ILE A 141 -2.40 -18.36 28.47
N ASP A 142 -2.00 -19.44 29.16
CA ASP A 142 -0.71 -20.08 28.92
C ASP A 142 -0.63 -20.72 27.53
N ARG A 143 0.18 -20.12 26.66
CA ARG A 143 0.42 -20.55 25.27
C ARG A 143 1.25 -21.83 25.15
N ASN A 144 1.71 -22.40 26.26
CA ASN A 144 2.44 -23.67 26.31
C ASN A 144 1.60 -24.81 26.91
N ARG A 145 0.36 -24.53 27.31
CA ARG A 145 -0.46 -25.50 28.02
C ARG A 145 -0.87 -26.64 27.10
N GLU A 146 -0.59 -27.86 27.54
CA GLU A 146 -0.95 -29.09 26.83
C GLU A 146 -2.24 -29.72 27.39
N TYR A 147 -2.99 -30.39 26.51
CA TYR A 147 -4.05 -31.31 26.95
C TYR A 147 -3.43 -32.47 27.74
N ALA A 148 -4.05 -32.83 28.88
CA ALA A 148 -3.69 -34.05 29.59
C ALA A 148 -3.86 -35.29 28.68
N ASP A 149 -2.94 -36.26 28.79
CA ASP A 149 -2.86 -37.45 27.91
C ASP A 149 -4.16 -38.27 27.85
N ILE A 150 -4.98 -38.24 28.90
CA ILE A 150 -6.26 -38.97 29.03
C ILE A 150 -7.44 -37.98 29.14
N SER A 151 -7.42 -36.90 28.37
CA SER A 151 -8.50 -35.91 28.35
C SER A 151 -9.59 -36.28 27.34
N TYR A 152 -10.86 -36.20 27.76
CA TYR A 152 -12.05 -36.26 26.87
C TYR A 152 -12.08 -35.10 25.84
N CYS A 153 -11.14 -34.17 25.95
CA CYS A 153 -11.11 -32.91 25.20
C CYS A 153 -9.98 -32.85 24.18
N LYS A 154 -9.29 -33.96 23.93
CA LYS A 154 -8.19 -34.03 22.97
C LYS A 154 -8.68 -33.55 21.59
N PRO A 155 -8.05 -32.52 21.00
CA PRO A 155 -8.50 -31.97 19.73
C PRO A 155 -7.92 -32.78 18.56
N PHE A 156 -8.44 -32.50 17.38
CA PHE A 156 -7.92 -32.99 16.12
C PHE A 156 -6.65 -32.18 15.76
N GLY A 157 -5.45 -32.70 16.05
CA GLY A 157 -4.22 -32.22 15.42
C GLY A 157 -3.07 -31.83 16.35
N SER A 158 -3.31 -31.09 17.44
CA SER A 158 -2.24 -30.61 18.36
C SER A 158 -2.44 -31.04 19.82
N LYS A 159 -1.33 -31.21 20.54
CA LYS A 159 -1.34 -31.35 22.01
C LYS A 159 -1.43 -30.01 22.73
N ILE A 160 -1.04 -28.91 22.08
CA ILE A 160 -1.07 -27.57 22.64
C ILE A 160 -2.51 -27.03 22.55
N MET A 161 -3.03 -26.56 23.69
CA MET A 161 -4.44 -26.20 23.80
C MET A 161 -4.84 -25.04 22.90
N CYS A 162 -3.99 -24.03 22.80
CA CYS A 162 -4.27 -22.84 22.03
C CYS A 162 -4.25 -23.04 20.51
N GLU A 163 -3.68 -24.13 20.02
CA GLU A 163 -3.74 -24.50 18.59
C GLU A 163 -5.06 -25.19 18.22
N SER A 164 -6.02 -25.24 19.16
CA SER A 164 -7.32 -25.90 18.99
C SER A 164 -8.47 -25.20 19.73
N THR A 165 -8.20 -24.03 20.30
CA THR A 165 -9.12 -23.15 21.03
C THR A 165 -8.78 -21.70 20.66
N GLY A 166 -9.69 -20.75 20.88
CA GLY A 166 -9.49 -19.40 20.36
C GLY A 166 -9.57 -19.38 18.83
N ASP A 167 -8.78 -18.50 18.21
CA ASP A 167 -8.52 -18.50 16.77
C ASP A 167 -7.61 -19.64 16.29
N GLY A 168 -7.07 -20.46 17.20
CA GLY A 168 -6.15 -21.55 16.87
C GLY A 168 -4.70 -21.11 16.66
N LEU A 169 -4.34 -19.87 17.02
CA LEU A 169 -3.01 -19.29 16.74
C LEU A 169 -2.25 -18.98 18.03
N ARG A 170 -1.12 -19.66 18.22
CA ARG A 170 -0.33 -19.57 19.47
C ARG A 170 0.22 -18.17 19.79
N ASP A 171 0.43 -17.32 18.80
CA ASP A 171 0.93 -15.95 19.00
C ASP A 171 -0.17 -14.90 19.20
N THR A 172 -1.44 -15.29 19.07
CA THR A 172 -2.59 -14.49 19.51
C THR A 172 -2.84 -14.76 20.99
N PRO A 173 -2.84 -13.75 21.87
CA PRO A 173 -3.17 -13.95 23.28
C PRO A 173 -4.63 -14.36 23.49
N ALA A 174 -4.90 -15.27 24.43
CA ALA A 174 -6.25 -15.68 24.77
C ALA A 174 -7.04 -14.54 25.42
N ASP A 175 -8.24 -14.25 24.91
CA ASP A 175 -8.95 -13.01 25.18
C ASP A 175 -10.48 -13.21 25.32
N PRO A 176 -10.93 -14.14 26.17
CA PRO A 176 -12.35 -14.45 26.26
C PRO A 176 -13.17 -13.21 26.60
N ASP A 177 -14.35 -13.15 26.01
CA ASP A 177 -15.30 -12.05 26.21
C ASP A 177 -14.85 -10.71 25.58
N MET A 178 -13.88 -10.70 24.66
CA MET A 178 -13.62 -9.54 23.77
C MET A 178 -14.70 -9.39 22.69
N THR A 179 -15.94 -9.18 23.14
CA THR A 179 -17.10 -8.91 22.29
C THR A 179 -17.46 -7.44 22.41
N GLU A 180 -17.52 -6.74 21.28
CA GLU A 180 -18.02 -5.37 21.17
C GLU A 180 -17.38 -4.33 22.10
N LEU A 181 -16.06 -4.37 22.26
CA LEU A 181 -15.36 -3.42 23.12
C LEU A 181 -15.43 -2.00 22.55
N ASN A 182 -15.50 -0.99 23.43
CA ASN A 182 -15.45 0.43 23.06
C ASN A 182 -14.34 1.17 23.80
N ARG A 183 -13.20 0.50 24.01
CA ARG A 183 -12.02 1.00 24.74
C ARG A 183 -10.75 0.30 24.25
N CYS A 184 -9.59 0.90 24.48
CA CYS A 184 -8.28 0.32 24.13
C CYS A 184 -7.67 -0.52 25.26
N ASP A 185 -8.43 -0.84 26.30
CA ASP A 185 -7.98 -1.65 27.43
C ASP A 185 -8.87 -2.87 27.59
N TYR A 186 -8.25 -4.02 27.88
CA TYR A 186 -8.98 -5.26 28.13
C TYR A 186 -9.83 -5.16 29.42
N PRO A 187 -11.15 -5.46 29.36
CA PRO A 187 -12.08 -5.30 30.50
C PRO A 187 -11.73 -6.10 31.74
N ASN A 188 -11.07 -7.24 31.53
CA ASN A 188 -11.03 -8.34 32.48
C ASN A 188 -9.61 -8.52 33.06
N ASN A 189 -8.81 -7.44 33.13
CA ASN A 189 -7.45 -7.48 33.66
C ASN A 189 -7.36 -8.12 35.08
N GLY A 190 -8.40 -8.01 35.91
CA GLY A 190 -8.42 -8.64 37.23
C GLY A 190 -8.82 -10.13 37.29
N LYS A 191 -9.19 -10.75 36.16
CA LYS A 191 -9.72 -12.12 36.14
C LYS A 191 -8.61 -13.14 35.87
N THR A 192 -8.92 -14.39 36.17
CA THR A 192 -8.11 -15.56 35.80
C THR A 192 -8.86 -16.45 34.83
N ASP A 193 -8.12 -17.24 34.06
CA ASP A 193 -8.70 -18.32 33.27
C ASP A 193 -9.14 -19.51 34.17
N LEU A 194 -9.59 -20.60 33.55
CA LEU A 194 -10.04 -21.80 34.27
C LEU A 194 -8.90 -22.58 34.96
N PHE A 195 -7.65 -22.24 34.65
CA PHE A 195 -6.45 -22.82 35.24
C PHE A 195 -5.83 -21.94 36.32
N GLY A 196 -6.40 -20.75 36.56
CA GLY A 196 -5.94 -19.79 37.56
C GLY A 196 -4.88 -18.82 37.06
N ASP A 197 -4.55 -18.84 35.75
CA ASP A 197 -3.60 -17.91 35.16
C ASP A 197 -4.24 -16.52 35.04
N SER A 198 -3.50 -15.44 35.30
CA SER A 198 -4.03 -14.07 35.27
C SER A 198 -3.98 -13.48 33.86
N TYR A 199 -5.05 -12.82 33.42
CA TYR A 199 -5.06 -12.07 32.16
C TYR A 199 -4.17 -10.82 32.20
N HIS A 200 -3.93 -10.24 33.36
CA HIS A 200 -3.06 -9.06 33.51
C HIS A 200 -1.59 -9.41 33.67
N ASN A 201 -1.30 -10.49 34.41
CA ASN A 201 0.05 -10.99 34.63
C ASN A 201 0.13 -12.45 34.15
N PRO A 202 0.15 -12.67 32.82
CA PRO A 202 0.17 -14.02 32.26
C PRO A 202 1.47 -14.76 32.59
N PRO A 203 1.47 -16.11 32.56
CA PRO A 203 2.68 -16.91 32.73
C PRO A 203 3.76 -16.59 31.70
N ALA A 204 5.02 -16.92 32.03
CA ALA A 204 6.15 -16.67 31.14
C ALA A 204 5.94 -17.33 29.76
N GLY A 205 6.25 -16.58 28.70
CA GLY A 205 6.01 -17.02 27.32
C GLY A 205 4.58 -16.80 26.81
N SER A 206 3.74 -16.10 27.59
CA SER A 206 2.40 -15.68 27.20
C SER A 206 2.25 -14.17 27.35
N SER A 207 1.39 -13.56 26.54
CA SER A 207 1.13 -12.11 26.54
C SER A 207 -0.28 -11.82 27.06
N PRO A 208 -0.54 -10.61 27.60
CA PRO A 208 -1.89 -10.22 27.98
C PRO A 208 -2.78 -10.08 26.73
N PRO A 209 -4.11 -10.16 26.87
CA PRO A 209 -5.06 -9.91 25.78
C PRO A 209 -4.77 -8.60 25.04
N SER A 210 -4.71 -8.65 23.71
CA SER A 210 -4.45 -7.48 22.89
C SER A 210 -5.72 -6.95 22.24
N THR A 211 -6.26 -5.84 22.77
CA THR A 211 -7.31 -5.07 22.09
C THR A 211 -6.82 -4.37 20.83
N ALA A 212 -5.51 -4.45 20.54
CA ALA A 212 -4.92 -3.92 19.33
C ALA A 212 -5.02 -4.88 18.14
N ASN A 213 -5.26 -6.16 18.39
CA ASN A 213 -5.44 -7.13 17.31
C ASN A 213 -6.64 -6.74 16.44
N ILE A 214 -6.45 -6.69 15.12
CA ILE A 214 -7.53 -6.34 14.17
C ILE A 214 -8.67 -7.34 14.24
N MET A 215 -8.38 -8.62 14.55
CA MET A 215 -9.39 -9.67 14.68
C MET A 215 -10.06 -9.71 16.07
N ALA A 216 -9.68 -8.81 16.98
CA ALA A 216 -10.46 -8.58 18.20
C ALA A 216 -11.70 -7.75 17.85
N LYS A 217 -12.88 -8.09 18.39
CA LYS A 217 -14.11 -7.29 18.17
C LYS A 217 -14.09 -5.99 18.97
N ASN A 218 -13.27 -5.03 18.54
CA ASN A 218 -13.19 -3.69 19.11
C ASN A 218 -13.87 -2.67 18.20
N LYS A 219 -14.95 -2.06 18.67
CA LYS A 219 -15.70 -0.99 17.97
C LYS A 219 -14.91 0.31 17.85
N LEU A 220 -13.81 0.47 18.61
CA LEU A 220 -12.87 1.57 18.45
C LEU A 220 -11.73 1.15 17.52
N SER A 221 -11.87 1.53 16.25
CA SER A 221 -10.86 1.27 15.21
C SER A 221 -9.47 1.83 15.50
N ASN A 222 -9.37 2.94 16.25
CA ASN A 222 -8.08 3.49 16.64
C ASN A 222 -7.35 2.61 17.67
N CYS A 223 -8.05 1.67 18.30
CA CYS A 223 -7.43 0.66 19.13
C CYS A 223 -6.96 -0.53 18.30
N ALA A 224 -7.69 -0.96 17.26
CA ALA A 224 -7.40 -2.17 16.47
C ALA A 224 -6.53 -1.87 15.23
N HIS A 225 -5.27 -2.30 15.27
CA HIS A 225 -4.28 -1.94 14.24
C HIS A 225 -3.15 -2.97 14.03
N GLU A 226 -3.17 -4.14 14.68
CA GLU A 226 -2.12 -5.15 14.52
C GLU A 226 -2.63 -6.52 14.03
N PHE A 227 -1.79 -7.20 13.24
CA PHE A 227 -1.88 -8.63 12.93
C PHE A 227 -0.65 -9.34 13.48
N THR A 228 -0.85 -10.52 14.07
CA THR A 228 0.25 -11.37 14.55
C THR A 228 0.99 -12.05 13.39
N ARG A 229 2.12 -12.69 13.68
CA ARG A 229 2.90 -13.40 12.67
C ARG A 229 2.14 -14.61 12.13
N LEU A 230 1.46 -15.39 12.98
CA LEU A 230 0.71 -16.55 12.54
C LEU A 230 -0.58 -16.15 11.82
N GLN A 231 -1.22 -15.01 12.17
CA GLN A 231 -2.32 -14.48 11.37
C GLN A 231 -1.86 -14.18 9.94
N LYS A 232 -0.69 -13.55 9.75
CA LYS A 232 -0.11 -13.36 8.40
C LYS A 232 0.13 -14.68 7.68
N ALA A 233 0.63 -15.70 8.39
CA ALA A 233 0.84 -17.02 7.82
C ALA A 233 -0.49 -17.68 7.37
N VAL A 234 -1.57 -17.54 8.14
CA VAL A 234 -2.90 -18.00 7.75
C VAL A 234 -3.36 -17.27 6.49
N MET A 235 -3.26 -15.93 6.45
CA MET A 235 -3.66 -15.16 5.27
C MET A 235 -2.93 -15.63 4.00
N PHE A 236 -1.61 -15.84 4.07
CA PHE A 236 -0.84 -16.37 2.94
C PHE A 236 -1.23 -17.81 2.57
N ASN A 237 -1.44 -18.68 3.55
CA ASN A 237 -1.90 -20.04 3.30
C ASN A 237 -3.30 -20.06 2.66
N THR A 238 -4.19 -19.15 3.07
CA THR A 238 -5.51 -18.98 2.47
C THR A 238 -5.42 -18.53 1.02
N ILE A 239 -4.56 -17.53 0.72
CA ILE A 239 -4.30 -17.09 -0.65
C ILE A 239 -3.77 -18.27 -1.49
N GLU A 240 -2.75 -18.99 -1.01
CA GLU A 240 -2.19 -20.13 -1.75
C GLU A 240 -3.22 -21.26 -1.95
N SER A 241 -4.03 -21.58 -0.94
CA SER A 241 -5.05 -22.63 -1.05
C SER A 241 -6.23 -22.25 -1.94
N HIS A 242 -6.74 -21.01 -1.89
CA HIS A 242 -7.81 -20.56 -2.77
C HIS A 242 -7.39 -20.55 -4.24
N THR A 243 -6.12 -20.23 -4.52
CA THR A 243 -5.60 -20.34 -5.90
C THR A 243 -5.61 -21.76 -6.42
N SER A 244 -5.63 -22.78 -5.56
CA SER A 244 -5.64 -24.20 -6.00
C SER A 244 -7.04 -24.79 -6.26
N ASN A 245 -8.11 -24.17 -5.76
CA ASN A 245 -9.49 -24.70 -5.81
C ASN A 245 -10.44 -23.94 -6.75
N THR A 246 -10.03 -22.78 -7.26
CA THR A 246 -10.81 -21.99 -8.22
C THR A 246 -10.30 -22.26 -9.64
N LEU A 247 -11.08 -21.92 -10.68
CA LEU A 247 -10.62 -21.92 -12.08
C LEU A 247 -9.37 -21.02 -12.29
N LEU A 248 -8.96 -20.25 -11.28
CA LEU A 248 -7.69 -19.54 -11.18
C LEU A 248 -6.46 -20.44 -11.01
N ALA A 249 -6.59 -21.74 -10.72
CA ALA A 249 -5.44 -22.63 -10.50
C ALA A 249 -4.54 -22.77 -11.76
N ASP A 250 -5.12 -22.58 -12.95
CA ASP A 250 -4.37 -22.60 -14.20
C ASP A 250 -3.74 -21.25 -14.56
N GLU A 251 -4.23 -20.13 -14.00
CA GLU A 251 -3.74 -18.76 -14.31
C GLU A 251 -2.93 -18.11 -13.18
N ILE A 252 -3.13 -18.48 -11.90
CA ILE A 252 -2.35 -18.03 -10.74
C ILE A 252 -1.32 -19.10 -10.38
N HIS A 253 -0.27 -19.24 -11.19
CA HIS A 253 0.90 -20.01 -10.80
C HIS A 253 1.44 -19.54 -9.44
N LYS A 254 1.86 -20.50 -8.59
CA LYS A 254 2.44 -20.30 -7.24
C LYS A 254 3.63 -19.32 -7.17
N ASP A 255 4.14 -18.87 -8.31
CA ASP A 255 5.27 -17.95 -8.44
C ASP A 255 4.88 -16.57 -9.00
N LEU A 256 3.62 -16.32 -9.34
CA LEU A 256 3.20 -15.04 -9.94
C LEU A 256 3.36 -13.86 -8.99
N TRP A 257 3.18 -14.01 -7.70
CA TRP A 257 3.49 -12.94 -6.74
C TRP A 257 4.98 -12.55 -6.73
N LYS A 258 5.87 -13.42 -7.23
CA LYS A 258 7.30 -13.10 -7.46
C LYS A 258 7.55 -12.45 -8.81
N ASP A 259 6.59 -12.54 -9.73
CA ASP A 259 6.68 -11.91 -11.04
C ASP A 259 6.46 -10.41 -10.88
N SER A 260 7.46 -9.65 -11.32
CA SER A 260 7.44 -8.19 -11.29
C SER A 260 6.25 -7.56 -12.04
N LYS A 261 5.51 -8.32 -12.84
CA LYS A 261 4.27 -7.90 -13.52
C LYS A 261 3.05 -7.74 -12.59
N TYR A 262 3.12 -8.21 -11.35
CA TYR A 262 2.06 -8.01 -10.33
C TYR A 262 2.50 -7.06 -9.22
N ILE A 263 3.46 -6.19 -9.51
CA ILE A 263 3.81 -5.08 -8.63
C ILE A 263 2.82 -3.96 -8.91
N PHE A 264 2.07 -3.59 -7.86
CA PHE A 264 1.16 -2.45 -7.87
C PHE A 264 1.94 -1.17 -7.56
N ASP A 265 1.53 -0.07 -8.17
CA ASP A 265 1.98 1.24 -7.78
C ASP A 265 1.28 1.71 -6.48
N THR A 266 1.69 2.89 -6.00
CA THR A 266 1.18 3.47 -4.75
C THR A 266 -0.01 4.40 -4.96
N PHE A 267 -0.52 4.52 -6.19
CA PHE A 267 -1.55 5.46 -6.58
C PHE A 267 -2.94 4.83 -6.69
N GLU A 268 -3.07 3.55 -6.37
CA GLU A 268 -4.37 2.87 -6.29
C GLU A 268 -5.24 3.40 -5.14
N PRO A 269 -6.57 3.60 -5.33
CA PRO A 269 -7.39 3.24 -6.50
C PRO A 269 -7.73 4.43 -7.41
N ASP A 270 -6.87 4.80 -8.36
CA ASP A 270 -7.08 5.97 -9.23
C ASP A 270 -8.00 5.69 -10.46
N ASN A 271 -8.90 4.70 -10.36
CA ASN A 271 -9.74 4.23 -11.47
C ASN A 271 -10.90 5.17 -11.90
N THR A 272 -11.12 6.27 -11.18
CA THR A 272 -12.18 7.25 -11.46
C THR A 272 -11.67 8.68 -11.29
N SER A 273 -12.32 9.65 -11.94
CA SER A 273 -11.94 11.07 -11.80
C SER A 273 -12.00 11.57 -10.37
N ASP A 274 -12.99 11.09 -9.60
CA ASP A 274 -13.21 11.50 -8.22
C ASP A 274 -12.18 10.90 -7.28
N ASN A 275 -11.63 9.74 -7.66
CA ASN A 275 -10.58 9.05 -6.94
C ASN A 275 -9.19 9.39 -7.45
N SER A 276 -9.02 10.34 -8.38
CA SER A 276 -7.71 10.66 -8.93
C SER A 276 -6.74 11.25 -7.89
N SER A 277 -5.50 10.76 -7.86
CA SER A 277 -4.41 11.43 -7.15
C SER A 277 -3.93 12.67 -7.92
N THR A 278 -3.25 13.58 -7.23
CA THR A 278 -2.77 14.82 -7.85
C THR A 278 -1.33 14.64 -8.32
N ILE A 279 -1.02 15.19 -9.50
CA ILE A 279 0.35 15.38 -9.99
C ILE A 279 0.69 16.86 -10.00
N THR A 280 1.93 17.19 -9.65
CA THR A 280 2.46 18.55 -9.71
C THR A 280 3.30 18.78 -10.97
N LEU A 281 3.59 20.05 -11.29
CA LEU A 281 4.35 20.39 -12.49
C LEU A 281 5.80 19.89 -12.35
N GLY A 282 6.27 19.11 -13.33
CA GLY A 282 7.60 18.51 -13.37
C GLY A 282 7.76 17.27 -12.48
N GLU A 283 6.71 16.86 -11.78
CA GLU A 283 6.68 15.59 -11.06
C GLU A 283 6.59 14.43 -12.04
N ARG A 284 7.31 13.36 -11.71
CA ARG A 284 7.25 12.09 -12.42
C ARG A 284 6.58 11.06 -11.52
N GLN A 285 5.45 10.53 -11.97
CA GLN A 285 4.73 9.45 -11.29
C GLN A 285 4.91 8.16 -12.08
N GLU A 286 5.48 7.13 -11.44
CA GLU A 286 5.57 5.78 -11.99
C GLU A 286 4.31 5.00 -11.64
N ARG A 287 3.66 4.44 -12.66
CA ARG A 287 2.37 3.76 -12.55
C ARG A 287 2.34 2.46 -13.34
N ASN A 288 1.33 1.63 -13.10
CA ASN A 288 1.11 0.42 -13.87
C ASN A 288 -0.38 0.15 -14.11
N PHE A 289 -0.67 -0.53 -15.22
CA PHE A 289 -1.96 -1.19 -15.40
C PHE A 289 -1.90 -2.60 -14.84
N ASN A 290 -2.96 -2.98 -14.14
CA ASN A 290 -3.19 -4.25 -13.51
C ASN A 290 -3.96 -5.17 -14.44
N TYR A 291 -3.69 -6.48 -14.35
CA TYR A 291 -4.43 -7.49 -15.09
C TYR A 291 -5.84 -7.60 -14.52
N GLN A 292 -6.86 -7.36 -15.35
CA GLN A 292 -8.25 -7.44 -14.94
C GLN A 292 -9.01 -8.54 -15.69
N PRO A 293 -8.93 -9.82 -15.27
CA PRO A 293 -9.65 -10.89 -15.95
C PRO A 293 -11.16 -10.73 -15.76
N SER A 294 -11.91 -10.82 -16.84
CA SER A 294 -13.37 -10.97 -16.79
C SER A 294 -13.75 -12.35 -16.25
N PHE A 295 -15.04 -12.56 -15.98
CA PHE A 295 -15.59 -13.86 -15.60
C PHE A 295 -15.25 -14.99 -16.59
N THR A 296 -14.99 -14.67 -17.86
CA THR A 296 -14.61 -15.65 -18.89
C THR A 296 -13.09 -15.80 -19.05
N GLY A 297 -12.29 -15.17 -18.18
CA GLY A 297 -10.83 -15.11 -18.26
C GLY A 297 -10.29 -14.12 -19.29
N GLN A 298 -11.14 -13.38 -20.00
CA GLN A 298 -10.68 -12.37 -20.96
C GLN A 298 -10.30 -11.08 -20.24
N ALA A 299 -9.14 -10.51 -20.56
CA ALA A 299 -8.72 -9.22 -20.01
C ALA A 299 -9.73 -8.11 -20.31
N THR A 300 -10.05 -7.30 -19.30
CA THR A 300 -10.99 -6.18 -19.41
C THR A 300 -10.26 -4.84 -19.47
N SER A 301 -10.75 -3.91 -20.28
CA SER A 301 -10.19 -2.57 -20.42
C SER A 301 -10.66 -1.60 -19.33
N CYS A 302 -11.06 -2.10 -18.16
CA CYS A 302 -11.66 -1.27 -17.12
C CYS A 302 -10.63 -0.59 -16.22
N ASP A 303 -9.37 -1.05 -16.27
CA ASP A 303 -8.27 -0.39 -15.57
C ASP A 303 -7.79 0.85 -16.33
N VAL A 304 -7.97 1.99 -15.70
CA VAL A 304 -7.82 3.32 -16.30
C VAL A 304 -7.38 4.26 -15.21
N ASP A 305 -6.25 4.92 -15.38
CA ASP A 305 -5.80 5.90 -14.40
C ASP A 305 -6.40 7.28 -14.67
N TYR A 306 -6.93 7.90 -13.63
CA TYR A 306 -7.26 9.31 -13.60
C TYR A 306 -6.30 10.04 -12.68
N ILE A 307 -5.76 11.16 -13.16
CA ILE A 307 -4.81 11.99 -12.44
C ILE A 307 -5.29 13.44 -12.49
N ARG A 308 -5.31 14.10 -11.34
CA ARG A 308 -5.67 15.51 -11.24
C ARG A 308 -4.43 16.39 -11.39
N TYR A 309 -4.53 17.43 -12.19
CA TYR A 309 -3.47 18.43 -12.33
C TYR A 309 -4.04 19.83 -12.09
N PHE A 310 -3.49 20.57 -11.12
CA PHE A 310 -3.81 21.98 -10.91
C PHE A 310 -2.77 22.85 -11.59
N SER A 311 -3.18 23.54 -12.65
CA SER A 311 -2.25 24.33 -13.45
C SER A 311 -1.81 25.60 -12.70
N VAL A 312 -0.53 25.69 -12.36
CA VAL A 312 0.05 26.84 -11.65
C VAL A 312 0.39 28.02 -12.58
N LYS A 313 0.41 27.80 -13.90
CA LYS A 313 0.75 28.82 -14.89
C LYS A 313 0.00 28.63 -16.20
N ALA A 314 -0.21 29.72 -16.92
CA ALA A 314 -0.76 29.66 -18.25
C ALA A 314 0.34 29.34 -19.28
N GLY A 315 0.00 28.66 -20.36
CA GLY A 315 0.91 28.44 -21.47
C GLY A 315 0.92 27.01 -22.00
N LEU A 316 1.68 26.84 -23.08
CA LEU A 316 1.88 25.57 -23.74
C LEU A 316 2.60 24.58 -22.79
N THR A 317 1.89 23.53 -22.41
CA THR A 317 2.37 22.50 -21.47
C THR A 317 2.29 21.14 -22.15
N GLU A 318 3.36 20.35 -21.99
CA GLU A 318 3.42 18.96 -22.43
C GLU A 318 2.90 18.04 -21.33
N ILE A 319 2.09 17.06 -21.67
CA ILE A 319 1.72 15.94 -20.81
C ILE A 319 2.17 14.69 -21.54
N LYS A 320 3.03 13.88 -20.94
CA LYS A 320 3.63 12.74 -21.63
C LYS A 320 3.70 11.50 -20.76
N ILE A 321 3.62 10.37 -21.44
CA ILE A 321 3.97 9.05 -20.94
C ILE A 321 5.39 8.72 -21.41
N SER A 322 6.19 8.09 -20.54
CA SER A 322 7.52 7.58 -20.88
C SER A 322 7.74 6.18 -20.31
N GLN A 323 8.78 5.50 -20.80
CA GLN A 323 9.17 4.19 -20.30
C GLN A 323 9.76 4.28 -18.89
N ILE A 324 9.51 3.26 -18.07
CA ILE A 324 10.27 3.01 -16.84
C ILE A 324 11.39 2.01 -17.14
N SER A 325 12.63 2.38 -16.79
CA SER A 325 13.80 1.54 -17.05
C SER A 325 13.65 0.17 -16.38
N GLY A 326 13.90 -0.91 -17.13
CA GLY A 326 13.79 -2.28 -16.62
C GLY A 326 12.36 -2.81 -16.45
N LYS A 327 11.33 -2.07 -16.89
CA LYS A 327 9.93 -2.49 -16.83
C LYS A 327 9.32 -2.63 -18.23
N SER A 328 8.35 -3.54 -18.37
CA SER A 328 7.58 -3.71 -19.61
C SER A 328 6.66 -2.51 -19.83
N PRO A 329 6.71 -1.83 -20.98
CA PRO A 329 5.94 -0.61 -21.19
C PRO A 329 4.46 -0.88 -21.50
N ALA A 330 3.56 -0.03 -21.00
CA ALA A 330 2.15 -0.01 -21.42
C ALA A 330 1.97 0.75 -22.75
N SER A 331 1.09 0.24 -23.62
CA SER A 331 0.59 1.03 -24.75
C SER A 331 -0.54 1.94 -24.27
N THR A 332 -0.36 3.25 -24.33
CA THR A 332 -1.26 4.21 -23.66
C THR A 332 -1.99 5.14 -24.62
N ILE A 333 -3.21 5.55 -24.28
CA ILE A 333 -3.89 6.75 -24.80
C ILE A 333 -4.04 7.75 -23.67
N LEU A 334 -3.71 9.01 -23.93
CA LEU A 334 -3.95 10.12 -23.02
C LEU A 334 -5.19 10.89 -23.45
N TYR A 335 -5.99 11.29 -22.48
CA TYR A 335 -7.01 12.32 -22.61
C TYR A 335 -6.75 13.42 -21.58
N LEU A 336 -6.86 14.67 -22.02
CA LEU A 336 -6.93 15.82 -21.14
C LEU A 336 -8.39 16.27 -21.07
N LEU A 337 -8.95 16.24 -19.87
CA LEU A 337 -10.33 16.60 -19.59
C LEU A 337 -10.37 17.96 -18.86
N GLY A 338 -11.38 18.77 -19.19
CA GLY A 338 -11.69 20.00 -18.47
C GLY A 338 -12.42 19.72 -17.14
N VAL A 339 -12.68 20.79 -16.38
CA VAL A 339 -13.40 20.72 -15.10
C VAL A 339 -14.79 20.07 -15.18
N ASN A 340 -15.42 20.10 -16.36
CA ASN A 340 -16.74 19.50 -16.60
C ASN A 340 -16.65 18.08 -17.19
N GLY A 341 -15.47 17.47 -17.22
CA GLY A 341 -15.22 16.14 -17.78
C GLY A 341 -15.19 16.07 -19.31
N ASN A 342 -15.38 17.18 -20.02
CA ASN A 342 -15.29 17.21 -21.47
C ASN A 342 -13.83 17.05 -21.95
N VAL A 343 -13.63 16.25 -23.00
CA VAL A 343 -12.31 16.06 -23.62
C VAL A 343 -11.87 17.36 -24.28
N LEU A 344 -10.74 17.89 -23.83
CA LEU A 344 -10.09 19.09 -24.38
C LEU A 344 -9.00 18.72 -25.40
N ALA A 345 -8.30 17.62 -25.14
CA ALA A 345 -7.29 17.07 -26.03
C ALA A 345 -7.15 15.56 -25.83
N GLN A 346 -6.66 14.88 -26.86
CA GLN A 346 -6.36 13.46 -26.87
C GLN A 346 -5.02 13.26 -27.57
N SER A 347 -4.21 12.31 -27.11
CA SER A 347 -2.98 11.95 -27.83
C SER A 347 -3.32 11.22 -29.14
N GLU A 348 -2.59 11.54 -30.19
CA GLU A 348 -2.61 10.78 -31.43
C GLU A 348 -1.66 9.59 -31.27
N SER A 349 -2.15 8.35 -31.19
CA SER A 349 -1.30 7.18 -31.50
C SER A 349 -2.09 5.89 -31.67
N THR A 350 -1.95 5.27 -32.85
CA THR A 350 -2.28 3.87 -33.12
C THR A 350 -1.03 2.99 -33.27
N THR A 351 0.19 3.53 -33.09
CA THR A 351 1.45 2.80 -33.40
C THR A 351 2.62 3.02 -32.44
N ASN A 352 2.66 4.12 -31.67
CA ASN A 352 3.69 4.38 -30.67
C ASN A 352 3.18 4.04 -29.27
N THR A 353 3.97 3.28 -28.51
CA THR A 353 3.69 2.81 -27.14
C THR A 353 3.44 3.96 -26.14
N PHE A 354 4.04 5.12 -26.37
CA PHE A 354 3.97 6.27 -25.46
C PHE A 354 3.18 7.44 -26.03
N SER A 355 2.16 7.85 -25.29
CA SER A 355 1.29 8.98 -25.63
C SER A 355 1.83 10.32 -25.14
N LYS A 356 1.52 11.38 -25.90
CA LYS A 356 1.83 12.77 -25.55
C LYS A 356 0.68 13.69 -25.97
N ILE A 357 0.38 14.69 -25.12
CA ILE A 357 -0.48 15.83 -25.40
C ILE A 357 0.34 17.10 -25.24
N THR A 358 0.10 18.10 -26.09
CA THR A 358 0.61 19.46 -25.90
C THR A 358 -0.58 20.41 -25.94
N PHE A 359 -0.82 21.12 -24.84
CA PHE A 359 -2.03 21.93 -24.69
C PHE A 359 -1.71 23.26 -24.00
N ASN A 360 -2.43 24.32 -24.38
CA ASN A 360 -2.29 25.63 -23.74
C ASN A 360 -3.16 25.68 -22.49
N LEU A 361 -2.56 25.45 -21.32
CA LEU A 361 -3.27 25.42 -20.04
C LEU A 361 -3.51 26.84 -19.54
N ASN A 362 -4.57 27.02 -18.76
CA ASN A 362 -4.87 28.26 -18.05
C ASN A 362 -4.37 28.15 -16.61
N ALA A 363 -3.78 29.22 -16.09
CA ALA A 363 -3.39 29.29 -14.68
C ALA A 363 -4.62 29.21 -13.77
N GLY A 364 -4.51 28.51 -12.64
CA GLY A 364 -5.56 28.37 -11.64
C GLY A 364 -6.69 27.40 -12.02
N VAL A 365 -6.59 26.68 -13.14
CA VAL A 365 -7.60 25.72 -13.59
C VAL A 365 -7.17 24.30 -13.23
N ALA A 366 -8.12 23.51 -12.73
CA ALA A 366 -7.95 22.08 -12.54
C ALA A 366 -8.28 21.32 -13.83
N TYR A 367 -7.45 20.34 -14.14
CA TYR A 367 -7.61 19.42 -15.26
C TYR A 367 -7.57 17.99 -14.75
N THR A 368 -8.21 17.08 -15.49
CA THR A 368 -8.10 15.64 -15.25
C THR A 368 -7.41 14.99 -16.44
N ILE A 369 -6.35 14.26 -16.18
CA ILE A 369 -5.62 13.45 -17.16
C ILE A 369 -6.14 12.04 -17.02
N LYS A 370 -6.63 11.46 -18.10
CA LYS A 370 -7.07 10.06 -18.15
C LYS A 370 -6.09 9.27 -19.01
N VAL A 371 -5.52 8.21 -18.45
CA VAL A 371 -4.60 7.29 -19.12
C VAL A 371 -5.31 5.96 -19.32
N VAL A 372 -5.41 5.51 -20.57
CA VAL A 372 -6.08 4.26 -20.93
C VAL A 372 -5.06 3.30 -21.51
N ASN A 373 -5.08 2.04 -21.05
CA ASN A 373 -4.31 0.96 -21.68
C ASN A 373 -4.96 0.53 -23.01
N GLN A 374 -4.21 0.58 -24.10
CA GLN A 374 -4.64 0.12 -25.42
C GLN A 374 -4.65 -1.39 -25.55
N ASN A 375 -3.85 -2.09 -24.74
CA ASN A 375 -3.84 -3.55 -24.68
C ASN A 375 -4.14 -4.03 -23.26
N PRO A 376 -5.42 -4.22 -22.92
CA PRO A 376 -5.84 -4.64 -21.59
C PRO A 376 -5.25 -5.98 -21.13
N ALA A 377 -4.80 -6.82 -22.06
CA ALA A 377 -4.17 -8.10 -21.75
C ALA A 377 -2.72 -7.95 -21.27
N ASP A 378 -2.08 -6.80 -21.52
CA ASP A 378 -0.71 -6.54 -21.12
C ASP A 378 -0.69 -5.70 -19.84
N ASN A 379 -0.11 -6.26 -18.77
CA ASN A 379 0.34 -5.46 -17.64
C ASN A 379 1.48 -4.59 -18.12
N GLY A 380 1.28 -3.28 -18.07
CA GLY A 380 2.23 -2.32 -18.59
C GLY A 380 2.54 -1.26 -17.57
N PHE A 381 3.81 -0.92 -17.48
CA PHE A 381 4.31 0.16 -16.64
C PHE A 381 4.48 1.42 -17.47
N TYR A 382 4.28 2.57 -16.85
CA TYR A 382 4.53 3.85 -17.49
C TYR A 382 4.88 4.95 -16.49
N ALA A 383 5.59 5.97 -16.95
CA ALA A 383 5.84 7.16 -16.17
C ALA A 383 5.05 8.34 -16.76
N LEU A 384 4.20 8.97 -15.95
CA LEU A 384 3.49 10.20 -16.31
C LEU A 384 4.28 11.42 -15.85
N THR A 385 4.34 12.43 -16.71
CA THR A 385 4.87 13.75 -16.35
C THR A 385 4.01 14.85 -16.97
N VAL A 386 3.74 15.90 -16.19
CA VAL A 386 3.20 17.16 -16.68
C VAL A 386 4.32 18.19 -16.71
N GLY A 387 4.63 18.73 -17.88
CA GLY A 387 5.75 19.61 -18.11
C GLY A 387 7.03 18.86 -18.48
N CYS A 388 8.17 19.41 -18.07
CA CYS A 388 9.45 18.72 -18.25
C CYS A 388 9.79 17.88 -17.03
N ASP A 389 10.19 16.64 -17.29
CA ASP A 389 10.73 15.75 -16.27
C ASP A 389 12.10 16.24 -15.84
N LEU A 390 12.24 16.55 -14.55
CA LEU A 390 13.52 16.88 -13.95
C LEU A 390 14.01 15.77 -13.02
N SER A 391 13.30 14.65 -12.84
CA SER A 391 13.61 13.67 -11.80
C SER A 391 15.05 13.14 -11.86
N ALA A 392 15.59 12.96 -13.07
CA ALA A 392 16.96 12.51 -13.32
C ALA A 392 18.02 13.60 -13.08
N VAL A 393 17.63 14.86 -12.96
CA VAL A 393 18.58 15.97 -12.72
C VAL A 393 19.09 15.92 -11.30
N SER A 394 20.40 15.72 -11.16
CA SER A 394 21.14 15.72 -9.90
C SER A 394 22.37 16.62 -10.00
N ILE A 395 22.86 17.11 -8.86
CA ILE A 395 24.18 17.75 -8.78
C ILE A 395 25.25 16.66 -8.95
N GLN A 396 26.20 16.88 -9.85
CA GLN A 396 27.39 16.07 -10.09
C GLN A 396 28.60 16.76 -9.46
N GLY A 397 29.43 16.02 -8.75
CA GLY A 397 30.62 16.53 -8.07
C GLY A 397 31.00 15.64 -6.89
N SER A 398 32.21 15.82 -6.36
CA SER A 398 32.63 15.14 -5.12
C SER A 398 31.93 15.77 -3.93
N ARG A 399 31.33 14.95 -3.06
CA ARG A 399 30.80 15.43 -1.78
C ARG A 399 31.92 15.89 -0.85
N ASP A 400 33.11 15.31 -0.97
CA ASP A 400 34.29 15.71 -0.19
C ASP A 400 35.16 16.70 -1.00
N LEU A 401 35.34 17.90 -0.47
CA LEU A 401 36.19 18.95 -1.03
C LEU A 401 37.62 18.78 -0.53
N CYS A 402 38.46 18.10 -1.31
CA CYS A 402 39.85 17.81 -0.97
C CYS A 402 40.89 18.87 -1.34
N GLY A 403 40.40 20.07 -1.63
CA GLY A 403 41.21 21.25 -1.89
C GLY A 403 40.45 22.51 -1.47
N PRO A 404 41.02 23.70 -1.75
CA PRO A 404 40.37 24.98 -1.44
C PRO A 404 39.09 25.22 -2.26
N SER A 405 38.86 24.43 -3.31
CA SER A 405 37.66 24.51 -4.14
C SER A 405 37.29 23.16 -4.76
N GLY A 406 36.03 23.02 -5.21
CA GLY A 406 35.55 21.92 -6.02
C GLY A 406 34.50 22.36 -7.03
N ASN A 407 34.44 21.64 -8.16
CA ASN A 407 33.50 21.94 -9.23
C ASN A 407 32.28 21.04 -9.13
N PHE A 408 31.11 21.65 -9.24
CA PHE A 408 29.82 21.00 -9.27
C PHE A 408 29.10 21.36 -10.55
N SER A 409 28.32 20.44 -11.07
CA SER A 409 27.57 20.67 -12.31
C SER A 409 26.26 19.92 -12.34
N ILE A 410 25.39 20.32 -13.24
CA ILE A 410 24.23 19.58 -13.67
C ILE A 410 24.47 19.23 -15.13
N ASP A 411 24.17 17.98 -15.51
CA ASP A 411 24.22 17.57 -16.92
C ASP A 411 23.25 18.44 -17.75
N PRO A 412 23.75 19.28 -18.67
CA PRO A 412 22.91 20.16 -19.48
C PRO A 412 21.94 19.38 -20.38
N GLN A 413 22.22 18.11 -20.70
CA GLN A 413 21.33 17.27 -21.50
C GLN A 413 20.06 16.87 -20.74
N LEU A 414 20.12 16.89 -19.41
CA LEU A 414 18.97 16.64 -18.54
C LEU A 414 18.19 17.92 -18.22
N LEU A 415 18.71 19.10 -18.61
CA LEU A 415 18.01 20.37 -18.45
C LEU A 415 17.06 20.62 -19.62
N PRO A 416 15.83 21.10 -19.34
CA PRO A 416 14.93 21.53 -20.39
C PRO A 416 15.50 22.69 -21.22
N PRO A 417 15.04 22.85 -22.47
CA PRO A 417 15.37 24.05 -23.26
C PRO A 417 15.04 25.33 -22.48
N ASN A 418 16.01 26.26 -22.44
CA ASN A 418 15.91 27.54 -21.74
C ASN A 418 15.76 27.44 -20.21
N ALA A 419 16.15 26.32 -19.59
CA ALA A 419 16.23 26.25 -18.14
C ALA A 419 17.37 27.16 -17.62
N ASN A 420 17.08 27.93 -16.57
CA ASN A 420 18.08 28.69 -15.84
C ASN A 420 18.36 28.00 -14.51
N VAL A 421 19.62 27.79 -14.19
CA VAL A 421 20.06 27.23 -12.91
C VAL A 421 20.71 28.34 -12.10
N THR A 422 20.26 28.51 -10.85
CA THR A 422 20.85 29.41 -9.87
C THR A 422 21.35 28.59 -8.68
N TRP A 423 22.59 28.81 -8.27
CA TRP A 423 23.25 28.08 -7.20
C TRP A 423 23.28 28.92 -5.93
N SER A 424 23.14 28.27 -4.78
CA SER A 424 23.41 28.86 -3.47
C SER A 424 24.08 27.84 -2.56
N ILE A 425 24.81 28.30 -1.56
CA ILE A 425 25.48 27.42 -0.60
C ILE A 425 25.49 28.06 0.79
N ASN A 426 25.36 27.21 1.81
CA ASN A 426 25.44 27.61 3.22
C ASN A 426 26.67 27.00 3.93
N GLY A 427 26.77 27.15 5.25
CA GLY A 427 27.77 26.41 6.05
C GLY A 427 29.19 26.97 6.03
N GLY A 428 29.39 28.25 5.73
CA GLY A 428 30.72 28.89 5.73
C GLY A 428 31.52 28.70 4.43
N MET A 429 30.94 28.05 3.44
CA MET A 429 31.46 27.94 2.07
C MET A 429 30.93 29.07 1.18
N SER A 430 31.55 29.29 0.02
CA SER A 430 31.13 30.33 -0.92
C SER A 430 31.21 29.86 -2.37
N ILE A 431 30.39 30.43 -3.24
CA ILE A 431 30.45 30.21 -4.69
C ILE A 431 31.47 31.17 -5.31
N ALA A 432 32.39 30.63 -6.10
CA ALA A 432 33.37 31.41 -6.86
C ALA A 432 32.76 31.87 -8.20
N GLY A 433 32.76 33.18 -8.44
CA GLY A 433 32.33 33.74 -9.72
C GLY A 433 30.81 33.78 -9.88
N SER A 434 30.29 33.32 -11.02
CA SER A 434 28.86 33.30 -11.32
C SER A 434 28.16 32.21 -10.49
N ASN A 435 27.04 32.56 -9.88
CA ASN A 435 26.12 31.60 -9.26
C ASN A 435 25.01 31.16 -10.23
N THR A 436 25.16 31.40 -11.53
CA THR A 436 24.20 30.99 -12.55
C THR A 436 24.87 30.16 -13.65
N GLY A 437 24.11 29.23 -14.24
CA GLY A 437 24.58 28.32 -15.28
C GLY A 437 24.59 26.86 -14.84
N SER A 438 24.91 25.94 -15.75
CA SER A 438 24.88 24.49 -15.47
C SER A 438 26.03 24.00 -14.60
N SER A 439 26.96 24.85 -14.18
CA SER A 439 28.05 24.50 -13.28
C SER A 439 28.43 25.65 -12.37
N VAL A 440 29.05 25.30 -11.25
CA VAL A 440 29.54 26.24 -10.25
C VAL A 440 30.81 25.71 -9.60
N THR A 441 31.70 26.61 -9.19
CA THR A 441 32.85 26.27 -8.34
C THR A 441 32.53 26.72 -6.93
N VAL A 442 32.67 25.81 -5.96
CA VAL A 442 32.52 26.11 -4.54
C VAL A 442 33.89 26.22 -3.91
N ASN A 443 34.14 27.31 -3.20
CA ASN A 443 35.32 27.54 -2.38
C ASN A 443 35.03 27.24 -0.91
N SER A 444 36.02 26.67 -0.23
CA SER A 444 35.96 26.45 1.21
C SER A 444 37.34 26.73 1.83
N ASN A 445 37.32 27.52 2.92
CA ASN A 445 38.53 28.02 3.59
C ASN A 445 38.67 27.46 5.03
N GLY A 446 38.15 26.25 5.31
CA GLY A 446 38.19 25.67 6.65
C GLY A 446 37.37 24.39 6.80
N ASN A 447 37.34 23.82 8.00
CA ASN A 447 36.56 22.62 8.26
C ASN A 447 35.06 22.94 8.33
N TYR A 448 34.39 22.85 7.19
CA TYR A 448 33.00 23.22 7.02
C TYR A 448 32.17 22.06 6.49
N GLN A 449 30.90 22.06 6.88
CA GLN A 449 29.83 21.28 6.30
C GLN A 449 28.76 22.24 5.84
N GLY A 450 28.24 22.02 4.64
CA GLY A 450 27.17 22.84 4.11
C GLY A 450 26.43 22.11 2.99
N THR A 451 25.30 22.67 2.64
CA THR A 451 24.39 22.14 1.62
C THR A 451 24.48 23.05 0.41
N LEU A 452 24.94 22.50 -0.70
CA LEU A 452 24.89 23.13 -2.01
C LEU A 452 23.49 22.95 -2.58
N GLU A 453 22.87 24.05 -2.98
CA GLU A 453 21.53 24.09 -3.55
C GLU A 453 21.59 24.58 -5.00
N ALA A 454 20.91 23.89 -5.90
CA ALA A 454 20.68 24.33 -7.28
C ALA A 454 19.17 24.51 -7.53
N VAL A 455 18.78 25.74 -7.83
CA VAL A 455 17.41 26.14 -8.18
C VAL A 455 17.29 26.21 -9.69
N ILE A 456 16.59 25.24 -10.27
CA ILE A 456 16.32 25.13 -11.71
C ILE A 456 14.98 25.79 -11.98
N THR A 457 14.97 26.81 -12.82
CA THR A 457 13.76 27.46 -13.30
C THR A 457 13.57 27.19 -14.79
N SER A 458 12.39 26.73 -15.18
CA SER A 458 12.09 26.45 -16.59
C SER A 458 10.63 26.76 -16.92
N SER A 459 10.42 27.20 -18.17
CA SER A 459 9.10 27.43 -18.74
C SER A 459 8.22 26.19 -18.80
N CYS A 460 8.78 24.96 -18.67
CA CYS A 460 8.00 23.73 -18.69
C CYS A 460 7.93 22.99 -17.34
N SER A 461 8.79 23.24 -16.35
CA SER A 461 8.72 22.57 -15.04
C SER A 461 8.49 23.52 -13.85
N GLY A 462 8.49 24.84 -14.06
CA GLY A 462 8.42 25.80 -12.95
C GLY A 462 9.78 25.91 -12.25
N THR A 463 9.77 25.95 -10.92
CA THR A 463 10.99 26.01 -10.10
C THR A 463 11.19 24.69 -9.38
N ARG A 464 12.36 24.06 -9.54
CA ARG A 464 12.78 22.87 -8.79
C ARG A 464 14.08 23.14 -8.06
N THR A 465 14.12 22.76 -6.80
CA THR A 465 15.33 22.85 -5.97
C THR A 465 15.91 21.45 -5.77
N ILE A 466 17.20 21.28 -6.02
CA ILE A 466 17.95 20.07 -5.67
C ILE A 466 19.12 20.43 -4.76
N THR A 467 19.44 19.54 -3.83
CA THR A 467 20.47 19.78 -2.82
C THR A 467 21.51 18.66 -2.79
N MET A 468 22.72 19.01 -2.37
CA MET A 468 23.82 18.07 -2.10
C MET A 468 24.59 18.56 -0.87
N ASP A 469 24.72 17.70 0.14
CA ASP A 469 25.61 17.99 1.26
C ASP A 469 27.06 17.78 0.85
N ILE A 470 27.90 18.76 1.17
CA ILE A 470 29.32 18.76 0.89
C ILE A 470 30.13 19.03 2.16
N PHE A 471 31.32 18.43 2.21
CA PHE A 471 32.18 18.38 3.38
C PHE A 471 33.60 18.78 3.00
N GLN A 472 34.22 19.69 3.75
CA GLN A 472 35.67 19.95 3.65
C GLN A 472 36.33 19.49 4.96
N TRP A 473 36.79 18.24 5.00
CA TRP A 473 37.43 17.67 6.19
C TRP A 473 38.81 17.12 5.79
N SER A 474 39.87 17.60 6.45
CA SER A 474 41.24 17.15 6.17
C SER A 474 41.44 15.63 6.39
N SER A 475 40.60 15.02 7.23
CA SER A 475 40.61 13.57 7.50
C SER A 475 40.01 12.74 6.36
N HIS A 476 38.97 13.20 5.67
CA HIS A 476 38.36 12.46 4.55
C HIS A 476 39.25 12.44 3.31
N CYS A 477 40.02 13.50 3.11
CA CYS A 477 40.82 13.68 1.90
C CYS A 477 42.16 12.95 1.93
N ASN A 478 42.63 12.54 3.10
CA ASN A 478 43.81 11.70 3.27
C ASN A 478 43.49 10.19 3.29
N LEU A 479 42.20 9.82 3.24
CA LEU A 479 41.75 8.44 3.02
C LEU A 479 41.77 8.12 1.51
N ILE A 480 42.96 8.22 0.90
CA ILE A 480 43.23 7.42 -0.31
C ILE A 480 43.10 5.96 0.13
N MET A 481 42.11 5.27 -0.44
CA MET A 481 41.81 3.86 -0.20
C MET A 481 43.08 3.01 -0.17
N ARG A 482 43.56 2.63 1.02
CA ARG A 482 44.26 1.37 1.19
C ARG A 482 43.18 0.31 1.20
N THR A 483 43.08 -0.46 0.12
CA THR A 483 42.20 -1.64 0.05
C THR A 483 42.60 -2.62 1.16
N GLY A 484 41.84 -2.61 2.26
CA GLY A 484 41.86 -3.68 3.25
C GLY A 484 41.04 -4.86 2.74
N ASN A 485 41.58 -6.07 2.86
CA ASN A 485 40.82 -7.28 2.52
C ASN A 485 39.69 -7.47 3.53
N PHE A 486 38.45 -7.55 3.05
CA PHE A 486 37.31 -8.00 3.83
C PHE A 486 37.33 -9.53 3.90
N SER A 487 37.30 -10.12 5.09
CA SER A 487 37.00 -11.55 5.24
C SER A 487 35.63 -11.73 5.86
N TYR A 488 34.75 -12.39 5.14
CA TYR A 488 33.45 -12.82 5.62
C TYR A 488 33.57 -14.23 6.19
N SER A 489 33.08 -14.45 7.41
CA SER A 489 32.91 -15.80 7.95
C SER A 489 31.50 -15.90 8.53
N PRO A 490 30.55 -16.59 7.86
CA PRO A 490 29.24 -16.82 8.44
C PRO A 490 29.37 -17.70 9.69
N ASN A 491 28.72 -17.30 10.79
CA ASN A 491 28.57 -18.13 11.98
C ASN A 491 27.23 -18.88 11.86
N PRO A 492 27.22 -20.23 11.74
CA PRO A 492 26.00 -20.98 11.46
C PRO A 492 25.03 -21.14 12.66
N ALA A 493 25.29 -20.48 13.79
CA ALA A 493 24.49 -20.65 15.01
C ALA A 493 23.43 -19.55 15.23
N ASP A 494 23.64 -18.32 14.75
CA ASP A 494 22.75 -17.18 14.98
C ASP A 494 22.76 -16.25 13.75
N ASP A 495 21.61 -15.66 13.38
CA ASP A 495 21.43 -14.75 12.23
C ASP A 495 22.18 -13.40 12.34
N GLU A 496 23.19 -13.27 13.23
CA GLU A 496 24.00 -12.07 13.38
C GLU A 496 25.29 -12.11 12.54
N LEU A 497 25.50 -11.03 11.78
CA LEU A 497 26.68 -10.83 10.94
C LEU A 497 27.73 -9.98 11.70
N THR A 498 28.79 -10.60 12.20
CA THR A 498 29.89 -9.86 12.85
C THR A 498 30.88 -9.33 11.81
N VAL A 499 30.98 -8.00 11.67
CA VAL A 499 32.00 -7.34 10.85
C VAL A 499 33.12 -6.84 11.76
N SER A 500 34.30 -7.45 11.67
CA SER A 500 35.50 -7.00 12.38
C SER A 500 36.39 -6.19 11.45
N TYR A 501 36.81 -5.00 11.88
CA TYR A 501 37.81 -4.19 11.18
C TYR A 501 39.13 -4.18 11.96
N ILE A 502 40.25 -4.28 11.25
CA ILE A 502 41.59 -4.02 11.82
C ILE A 502 41.99 -2.62 11.36
N LEU A 503 42.06 -1.69 12.30
CA LEU A 503 42.64 -0.37 12.06
C LEU A 503 44.16 -0.50 12.20
N LEU A 504 44.89 -0.49 11.09
CA LEU A 504 46.33 -0.24 11.11
C LEU A 504 46.54 1.27 11.00
N VAL A 505 46.94 1.88 12.11
CA VAL A 505 47.29 3.31 12.23
C VAL A 505 48.63 3.58 11.57
#